data_AF-A0A3M6EH79-F1
#
_entry.id   AF-A0A3M6EH79-F1
#
_cell.length_a   1.000
_cell.length_b   1.000
_cell.length_c   1.000
_cell.angle_alpha   90.00
_cell.angle_beta   90.00
_cell.angle_gamma   90.00
#
_symmetry.space_group_name_H-M   'P 1'
#
loop_
_entity.id
_entity.type
_entity.pdbx_description
1 polymer ?
#
loop_
_entity_poly.entity_id
_entity_poly.type
_entity_poly.pdbx_seq_one_letter_code
_entity_poly.pdbx_strand_id
1 'polypeptide(L)'
;MWVQTGGPPDKPVILFDYSTSRAQEVPTRLLDGYRGYVMTDDYAGYNALGAQAGVERLGCWAHARRKFIEAQKVQPKGKKGRADIALNRINKLYGIERDLKAYGDAERKIGRHEQSLPILAQLKSWIERRSHRSLLRTPWAKPSVTSQATGASWNDTSRKAI
;
A
#
# COMPACT_ATOMS: atom_id res chain seq x y z
N MET A 1 -10.33 -17.66 -5.54
CA MET A 1 -9.20 -18.18 -4.75
C MET A 1 -8.58 -17.01 -4.01
N TRP A 2 -8.40 -17.16 -2.70
CA TRP A 2 -7.77 -16.22 -1.79
C TRP A 2 -6.44 -16.84 -1.36
N VAL A 3 -5.39 -16.02 -1.29
CA VAL A 3 -4.06 -16.47 -0.88
C VAL A 3 -3.62 -15.59 0.27
N GLN A 4 -3.23 -16.23 1.36
CA GLN A 4 -2.72 -15.57 2.55
C GLN A 4 -1.34 -16.11 2.86
N THR A 5 -0.45 -15.22 3.31
CA THR A 5 0.86 -15.59 3.82
C THR A 5 0.98 -15.11 5.26
N GLY A 6 1.54 -15.94 6.12
CA GLY A 6 1.72 -15.65 7.53
C GLY A 6 2.73 -16.58 8.18
N GLY A 7 2.66 -16.69 9.50
CA GLY A 7 3.60 -17.48 10.30
C GLY A 7 4.88 -16.69 10.67
N PRO A 8 5.74 -17.30 11.50
CA PRO A 8 7.03 -16.71 11.88
C PRO A 8 7.94 -16.48 10.66
N PRO A 9 8.88 -15.51 10.72
CA PRO A 9 9.80 -15.21 9.61
C PRO A 9 10.61 -16.42 9.11
N ASP A 10 10.94 -17.36 9.99
CA ASP A 10 11.66 -18.60 9.69
C ASP A 10 10.76 -19.74 9.17
N LYS A 11 9.44 -19.60 9.32
CA LYS A 11 8.44 -20.65 8.99
C LYS A 11 7.21 -20.02 8.31
N PRO A 12 7.37 -19.52 7.08
CA PRO A 12 6.25 -18.96 6.34
C PRO A 12 5.23 -20.04 6.00
N VAL A 13 3.95 -19.72 6.23
CA VAL A 13 2.81 -20.55 5.85
C VAL A 13 2.03 -19.84 4.75
N ILE A 14 1.75 -20.56 3.67
CA ILE A 14 0.91 -20.08 2.57
C ILE A 14 -0.40 -20.86 2.60
N LEU A 15 -1.50 -20.14 2.78
CA LEU A 15 -2.85 -20.71 2.80
C LEU A 15 -3.58 -20.35 1.51
N PHE A 16 -4.22 -21.36 0.91
CA PHE A 16 -5.05 -21.22 -0.28
C PHE A 16 -6.49 -21.53 0.07
N ASP A 17 -7.35 -20.51 0.01
CA ASP A 17 -8.77 -20.63 0.29
C ASP A 17 -9.58 -20.43 -0.98
N TYR A 18 -10.33 -21.45 -1.37
CA TYR A 18 -11.28 -21.31 -2.46
C TYR A 18 -12.59 -20.72 -1.96
N SER A 19 -13.10 -19.74 -2.70
CA SER A 19 -14.46 -19.23 -2.56
C SER A 19 -14.95 -18.83 -3.94
N THR A 20 -16.23 -19.06 -4.20
CA THR A 20 -16.94 -18.62 -5.40
C THR A 20 -17.20 -17.10 -5.38
N SER A 21 -17.04 -16.45 -4.22
CA SER A 21 -17.27 -15.03 -4.05
C SER A 21 -15.98 -14.26 -3.79
N ARG A 22 -15.98 -12.99 -4.22
CA ARG A 22 -14.98 -11.97 -3.86
C ARG A 22 -15.53 -10.90 -2.91
N ALA A 23 -16.75 -11.08 -2.44
CA ALA A 23 -17.41 -10.11 -1.58
C ALA A 23 -16.72 -9.99 -0.21
N GLN A 24 -16.97 -8.88 0.47
CA GLN A 24 -16.26 -8.47 1.69
C GLN A 24 -16.45 -9.42 2.88
N GLU A 25 -17.49 -10.25 2.85
CA GLU A 25 -17.77 -11.26 3.86
C GLU A 25 -16.72 -12.37 3.85
N VAL A 26 -16.09 -12.62 2.70
CA VAL A 26 -15.08 -13.67 2.57
C VAL A 26 -13.80 -13.34 3.35
N PRO A 27 -13.08 -12.23 3.11
CA PRO A 27 -11.88 -11.90 3.88
C PRO A 27 -12.19 -11.64 5.36
N THR A 28 -13.39 -11.13 5.67
CA THR A 28 -13.87 -10.96 7.05
C THR A 28 -13.97 -12.30 7.78
N ARG A 29 -14.57 -13.32 7.16
CA ARG A 29 -14.65 -14.67 7.73
C ARG A 29 -13.29 -15.35 7.80
N LEU A 30 -12.45 -15.21 6.77
CA LEU A 30 -11.14 -15.86 6.72
C LEU A 30 -10.17 -15.34 7.78
N LEU A 31 -10.31 -14.08 8.19
CA LEU A 31 -9.45 -13.42 9.19
C LEU A 31 -10.21 -13.12 10.48
N ASP A 32 -11.26 -13.91 10.77
CA ASP A 32 -12.03 -13.74 12.00
C ASP A 32 -11.12 -13.87 13.24
N GLY A 33 -11.33 -12.97 14.20
CA GLY A 33 -10.49 -12.86 15.39
C GLY A 33 -9.06 -12.33 15.16
N TYR A 34 -8.59 -12.14 13.92
CA TYR A 34 -7.25 -11.61 13.66
C TYR A 34 -7.10 -10.18 14.18
N ARG A 35 -5.91 -9.86 14.71
CA ARG A 35 -5.50 -8.52 15.14
C ARG A 35 -4.07 -8.28 14.68
N GLY A 36 -3.80 -7.12 14.09
CA GLY A 36 -2.50 -6.78 13.54
C GLY A 36 -2.58 -6.12 12.17
N TYR A 37 -1.52 -6.28 11.38
CA TYR A 37 -1.36 -5.63 10.08
C TYR A 37 -1.74 -6.56 8.94
N VAL A 38 -2.66 -6.12 8.07
CA VAL A 38 -3.05 -6.87 6.87
C VAL A 38 -2.67 -6.07 5.64
N MET A 39 -1.66 -6.54 4.90
CA MET A 39 -1.27 -5.92 3.63
C MET A 39 -2.12 -6.46 2.48
N THR A 40 -2.80 -5.55 1.77
CA THR A 40 -3.68 -5.91 0.65
C THR A 40 -3.35 -5.09 -0.60
N ASP A 41 -3.94 -5.48 -1.73
CA ASP A 41 -3.86 -4.75 -2.99
C ASP A 41 -4.79 -3.53 -3.06
N ASP A 42 -5.37 -3.12 -1.92
CA ASP A 42 -6.40 -2.07 -1.80
C ASP A 42 -7.74 -2.42 -2.48
N TYR A 43 -8.01 -3.71 -2.74
CA TYR A 43 -9.32 -4.14 -3.20
C TYR A 43 -10.41 -3.80 -2.17
N ALA A 44 -11.51 -3.19 -2.64
CA ALA A 44 -12.62 -2.74 -1.79
C ALA A 44 -13.26 -3.85 -0.94
N GLY A 45 -13.13 -5.12 -1.34
CA GLY A 45 -13.57 -6.26 -0.51
C GLY A 45 -12.89 -6.33 0.86
N TYR A 46 -11.75 -5.69 1.06
CA TYR A 46 -11.08 -5.62 2.36
C TYR A 46 -11.55 -4.46 3.25
N ASN A 47 -12.46 -3.60 2.78
CA ASN A 47 -12.87 -2.40 3.54
C ASN A 47 -13.56 -2.76 4.85
N ALA A 48 -14.48 -3.73 4.85
CA ALA A 48 -15.15 -4.19 6.07
C ALA A 48 -14.16 -4.78 7.08
N LEU A 49 -13.20 -5.58 6.61
CA LEU A 49 -12.13 -6.12 7.46
C LEU A 49 -11.28 -5.01 8.07
N GLY A 50 -10.87 -4.01 7.28
CA GLY A 50 -10.05 -2.89 7.75
C GLY A 50 -10.78 -1.93 8.70
N ALA A 51 -12.12 -1.99 8.76
CA ALA A 51 -12.92 -1.23 9.73
C ALA A 51 -13.03 -1.93 11.10
N GLN A 52 -12.57 -3.19 11.22
CA GLN A 52 -12.61 -3.92 12.49
C GLN A 52 -11.57 -3.41 13.47
N ALA A 53 -11.95 -3.35 14.75
CA ALA A 53 -11.06 -2.92 15.80
C ALA A 53 -9.81 -3.82 15.91
N GLY A 54 -8.64 -3.20 15.91
CA GLY A 54 -7.34 -3.87 16.02
C GLY A 54 -6.83 -4.51 14.73
N VAL A 55 -7.46 -4.23 13.58
CA VAL A 55 -6.91 -4.52 12.26
C VAL A 55 -6.40 -3.21 11.64
N GLU A 56 -5.13 -3.16 11.27
CA GLU A 56 -4.55 -2.07 10.49
C GLU A 56 -4.31 -2.55 9.05
N ARG A 57 -4.95 -1.90 8.09
CA ARG A 57 -4.82 -2.27 6.68
C ARG A 57 -3.66 -1.53 6.02
N LEU A 58 -2.73 -2.28 5.42
CA LEU A 58 -1.58 -1.74 4.69
C LEU A 58 -1.78 -1.88 3.17
N GLY A 59 -1.26 -0.92 2.41
CA GLY A 59 -1.26 -0.97 0.95
C GLY A 59 -0.01 -1.68 0.39
N CYS A 60 -0.21 -2.57 -0.57
CA CYS A 60 0.88 -3.29 -1.23
C CYS A 60 1.62 -2.42 -2.26
N TRP A 61 2.93 -2.19 -2.05
CA TRP A 61 3.77 -1.42 -2.98
C TRP A 61 3.87 -2.03 -4.38
N ALA A 62 3.82 -3.35 -4.51
CA ALA A 62 3.83 -4.00 -5.83
C ALA A 62 2.58 -3.64 -6.65
N HIS A 63 1.42 -3.58 -5.99
CA HIS A 63 0.16 -3.17 -6.62
C HIS A 63 0.15 -1.68 -6.95
N ALA A 64 0.59 -0.82 -6.04
CA ALA A 64 0.74 0.61 -6.30
C ALA A 64 1.68 0.87 -7.48
N ARG A 65 2.84 0.21 -7.53
CA ARG A 65 3.81 0.31 -8.63
C ARG A 65 3.21 -0.10 -9.97
N ARG A 66 2.45 -1.19 -10.01
CA ARG A 66 1.80 -1.69 -11.25
C ARG A 66 0.89 -0.62 -11.85
N LYS A 67 0.13 0.12 -11.04
CA LYS A 67 -0.72 1.22 -11.53
C LYS A 67 0.10 2.33 -12.21
N PHE A 68 1.26 2.68 -11.67
CA PHE A 68 2.15 3.66 -12.30
C PHE A 68 2.81 3.13 -13.57
N ILE A 69 3.10 1.82 -13.67
CA ILE A 69 3.57 1.20 -14.92
C ILE A 69 2.50 1.32 -16.01
N GLU A 70 1.25 0.98 -15.71
CA GLU A 70 0.16 1.13 -16.68
C GLU A 70 -0.02 2.59 -17.11
N ALA A 71 0.10 3.54 -16.18
CA ALA A 71 0.08 4.96 -16.50
C ALA A 71 1.28 5.40 -17.38
N GLN A 72 2.45 4.80 -17.21
CA GLN A 72 3.63 5.07 -18.04
C GLN A 72 3.41 4.61 -19.49
N LYS A 73 2.72 3.48 -19.71
CA LYS A 73 2.46 2.94 -21.06
C LYS A 73 1.61 3.87 -21.92
N VAL A 74 0.69 4.63 -21.32
CA VAL A 74 -0.20 5.57 -22.02
C VAL A 74 0.39 6.99 -22.12
N GLN A 75 1.60 7.21 -21.61
CA GLN A 75 2.29 8.49 -21.68
C GLN A 75 2.88 8.74 -23.08
N PRO A 76 2.94 10.01 -23.56
CA PRO A 76 3.62 10.33 -24.81
C PRO A 76 5.07 9.81 -24.84
N LYS A 77 5.41 9.09 -25.92
CA LYS A 77 6.74 8.49 -26.11
C LYS A 77 7.84 9.56 -26.10
N GLY A 78 9.00 9.20 -25.56
CA GLY A 78 10.21 10.05 -25.57
C GLY A 78 10.25 11.17 -24.52
N LYS A 79 9.25 11.29 -23.64
CA LYS A 79 9.25 12.27 -22.55
C LYS A 79 9.19 11.57 -21.20
N LYS A 80 9.97 12.06 -20.24
CA LYS A 80 9.76 11.73 -18.81
C LYS A 80 8.52 12.46 -18.32
N GLY A 81 7.71 11.77 -17.54
CA GLY A 81 6.42 12.25 -17.09
C GLY A 81 6.13 11.79 -15.69
N ARG A 82 4.85 11.89 -15.30
CA ARG A 82 4.47 11.77 -13.89
C ARG A 82 4.65 10.34 -13.37
N ALA A 83 4.34 9.35 -14.20
CA ALA A 83 4.54 7.95 -13.88
C ALA A 83 6.02 7.65 -13.60
N ASP A 84 6.94 8.17 -14.42
CA ASP A 84 8.38 7.99 -14.25
C ASP A 84 8.87 8.50 -12.88
N ILE A 85 8.37 9.65 -12.43
CA ILE A 85 8.76 10.21 -11.12
C ILE A 85 8.31 9.29 -9.98
N ALA A 86 7.07 8.80 -10.01
CA ALA A 86 6.56 7.88 -8.99
C ALA A 86 7.33 6.55 -9.01
N LEU A 87 7.54 5.98 -10.20
CA LEU A 87 8.29 4.73 -10.38
C LEU A 87 9.73 4.86 -9.87
N ASN A 88 10.40 5.97 -10.15
CA ASN A 88 11.76 6.21 -9.65
C ASN A 88 11.80 6.25 -8.11
N ARG A 89 10.81 6.87 -7.46
CA ARG A 89 10.73 6.90 -6.00
C ARG A 89 10.46 5.52 -5.40
N ILE A 90 9.52 4.77 -5.97
CA ILE A 90 9.24 3.39 -5.54
C ILE A 90 10.47 2.50 -5.75
N ASN A 91 11.18 2.64 -6.87
CA ASN A 91 12.40 1.88 -7.11
C ASN A 91 13.50 2.19 -6.08
N LYS A 92 13.58 3.44 -5.57
CA LYS A 92 14.49 3.76 -4.45
C LYS A 92 14.11 3.04 -3.17
N LEU A 93 12.82 2.96 -2.83
CA LEU A 93 12.34 2.18 -1.68
C LEU A 93 12.72 0.70 -1.81
N TYR A 94 12.59 0.12 -3.01
CA TYR A 94 13.02 -1.25 -3.27
C TYR A 94 14.54 -1.42 -3.21
N GLY A 95 15.30 -0.38 -3.56
CA GLY A 95 16.75 -0.35 -3.35
C GLY A 95 17.09 -0.49 -1.88
N ILE A 96 16.48 0.34 -1.03
CA ILE A 96 16.69 0.30 0.43
C ILE A 96 16.34 -1.08 1.00
N GLU A 97 15.20 -1.67 0.63
CA GLU A 97 14.84 -3.02 1.13
C GLU A 97 15.83 -4.11 0.69
N ARG A 98 16.44 -3.97 -0.49
CA ARG A 98 17.47 -4.89 -0.96
C ARG A 98 18.77 -4.72 -0.18
N ASP A 99 19.16 -3.49 0.10
CA ASP A 99 20.39 -3.18 0.85
C ASP A 99 20.24 -3.63 2.32
N LEU A 100 19.04 -3.50 2.88
CA LEU A 100 18.71 -3.93 4.24
C LEU A 100 18.40 -5.43 4.38
N LYS A 101 18.44 -6.22 3.29
CA LYS A 101 18.01 -7.62 3.30
C LYS A 101 18.78 -8.51 4.28
N ALA A 102 20.08 -8.23 4.46
CA ALA A 102 20.98 -9.04 5.30
C ALA A 102 20.93 -8.68 6.79
N TYR A 103 20.19 -7.63 7.16
CA TYR A 103 20.14 -7.10 8.52
C TYR A 103 18.99 -7.72 9.32
N GLY A 104 19.10 -7.69 10.65
CA GLY A 104 18.04 -8.11 11.57
C GLY A 104 16.86 -7.14 11.60
N ASP A 105 15.73 -7.55 12.19
CA ASP A 105 14.49 -6.77 12.18
C ASP A 105 14.64 -5.37 12.81
N ALA A 106 15.44 -5.26 13.87
CA ALA A 106 15.69 -4.00 14.55
C ALA A 106 16.47 -3.01 13.66
N GLU A 107 17.55 -3.48 13.04
CA GLU A 107 18.38 -2.68 12.13
C GLU A 107 17.61 -2.31 10.87
N ARG A 108 16.80 -3.24 10.34
CA ARG A 108 15.91 -2.96 9.20
C ARG A 108 14.93 -1.86 9.53
N LYS A 109 14.32 -1.88 10.71
CA LYS A 109 13.41 -0.83 11.18
C LYS A 109 14.11 0.52 11.25
N ILE A 110 15.31 0.57 11.82
CA ILE A 110 16.13 1.80 11.89
C ILE A 110 16.45 2.30 10.47
N GLY A 111 16.98 1.44 9.60
CA GLY A 111 17.31 1.80 8.23
C GLY A 111 16.12 2.29 7.42
N ARG A 112 14.93 1.70 7.61
CA ARG A 112 13.69 2.20 7.00
C ARG A 112 13.28 3.56 7.54
N HIS A 113 13.42 3.79 8.85
CA HIS A 113 13.15 5.09 9.44
C HIS A 113 14.09 6.16 8.89
N GLU A 114 15.37 5.87 8.74
CA GLU A 114 16.36 6.85 8.29
C GLU A 114 16.31 7.08 6.77
N GLN A 115 16.10 6.03 5.98
CA GLN A 115 16.26 6.07 4.53
C GLN A 115 14.92 6.05 3.78
N SER A 116 13.95 5.24 4.22
CA SER A 116 12.66 5.08 3.53
C SER A 116 11.67 6.21 3.88
N LEU A 117 11.58 6.64 5.15
CA LEU A 117 10.66 7.71 5.56
C LEU A 117 10.84 9.01 4.76
N PRO A 118 12.06 9.54 4.53
CA PRO A 118 12.24 10.75 3.74
C PRO A 118 11.72 10.60 2.30
N ILE A 119 11.91 9.42 1.69
CA ILE A 119 11.43 9.15 0.34
C ILE A 119 9.90 9.09 0.30
N LEU A 120 9.29 8.45 1.30
CA LEU A 120 7.83 8.40 1.46
C LEU A 120 7.24 9.80 1.66
N ALA A 121 7.84 10.63 2.50
CA ALA A 121 7.41 12.02 2.70
C ALA A 121 7.51 12.84 1.40
N GLN A 122 8.58 12.66 0.63
CA GLN A 122 8.71 13.30 -0.68
C GLN A 122 7.69 12.78 -1.69
N LEU A 123 7.37 11.49 -1.68
CA LEU A 123 6.34 10.91 -2.55
C LEU A 123 4.96 11.45 -2.17
N LYS A 124 4.62 11.49 -0.87
CA LYS A 124 3.38 12.05 -0.33
C LYS A 124 3.16 13.49 -0.79
N SER A 125 4.10 14.36 -0.45
CA SER A 125 4.03 15.79 -0.78
C SER A 125 3.98 16.04 -2.30
N TRP A 126 4.56 15.15 -3.10
CA TRP A 126 4.45 15.20 -4.55
C TRP A 126 3.07 14.78 -5.06
N ILE A 127 2.43 13.77 -4.46
CA ILE A 127 1.05 13.35 -4.78
C ILE A 127 0.07 14.44 -4.36
N GLU A 128 0.13 14.93 -3.12
CA GLU A 128 -0.81 15.91 -2.57
C GLU A 128 -0.82 17.24 -3.34
N ARG A 129 0.37 17.76 -3.69
CA ARG A 129 0.48 18.96 -4.55
C ARG A 129 -0.19 18.80 -5.91
N ARG A 130 -0.40 17.56 -6.36
CA ARG A 130 -0.95 17.24 -7.68
C ARG A 130 -2.40 16.80 -7.63
N SER A 131 -2.86 16.16 -6.55
CA SER A 131 -4.28 15.87 -6.33
C SER A 131 -5.08 17.17 -6.23
N HIS A 132 -4.58 18.17 -5.49
CA HIS A 132 -5.19 19.50 -5.43
C HIS A 132 -5.21 20.20 -6.80
N ARG A 133 -4.26 19.90 -7.69
CA ARG A 133 -4.19 20.48 -9.03
C ARG A 133 -5.09 19.77 -10.06
N SER A 134 -5.43 18.49 -9.86
CA SER A 134 -6.35 17.76 -10.76
C SER A 134 -7.82 17.97 -10.42
N LEU A 135 -8.16 18.40 -9.20
CA LEU A 135 -9.53 18.85 -8.84
C LEU A 135 -10.02 20.01 -9.71
N LEU A 136 -9.12 20.74 -10.38
CA LEU A 136 -9.46 21.90 -11.20
C LEU A 136 -9.66 21.61 -12.70
N ARG A 137 -9.59 20.36 -13.16
CA ARG A 137 -9.83 19.98 -14.58
C ARG A 137 -9.85 18.46 -14.76
N THR A 138 -11.03 17.82 -14.62
CA THR A 138 -11.50 16.58 -15.32
C THR A 138 -12.67 15.91 -14.55
N PRO A 139 -13.50 15.06 -15.21
CA PRO A 139 -14.72 14.44 -14.63
C PRO A 139 -14.47 13.36 -13.56
N TRP A 140 -13.34 13.41 -12.86
CA TRP A 140 -12.92 12.36 -11.91
C TRP A 140 -13.68 12.41 -10.58
N ALA A 141 -14.61 13.34 -10.39
CA ALA A 141 -15.50 13.38 -9.24
C ALA A 141 -16.65 12.38 -9.42
N LYS A 142 -16.41 11.12 -9.05
CA LYS A 142 -17.46 10.36 -8.34
C LYS A 142 -17.10 10.41 -6.86
N PRO A 143 -17.89 11.10 -6.02
CA PRO A 143 -17.68 11.04 -4.58
C PRO A 143 -18.12 9.65 -4.12
N SER A 144 -17.16 8.82 -3.78
CA SER A 144 -17.40 7.69 -2.90
C SER A 144 -16.25 7.69 -1.91
N VAL A 145 -16.60 7.58 -0.63
CA VAL A 145 -15.77 7.77 0.56
C VAL A 145 -15.76 9.22 1.05
N THR A 146 -16.87 9.58 1.69
CA THR A 146 -16.84 10.40 2.91
C THR A 146 -15.79 9.79 3.84
N SER A 147 -14.68 10.49 4.02
CA SER A 147 -13.75 10.26 5.11
C SER A 147 -14.44 10.64 6.42
N GLN A 148 -15.17 9.71 7.01
CA GLN A 148 -15.51 9.77 8.42
C GLN A 148 -15.27 8.40 9.03
N ALA A 149 -14.59 8.41 10.18
CA ALA A 149 -14.19 7.29 11.01
C ALA A 149 -12.98 6.46 10.54
N THR A 150 -11.78 7.00 10.78
CA THR A 150 -10.78 6.40 11.70
C THR A 150 -9.64 7.42 11.85
N GLY A 151 -9.34 7.81 13.07
CA GLY A 151 -8.37 8.87 13.40
C GLY A 151 -6.89 8.54 13.14
N ALA A 152 -6.58 7.72 12.13
CA ALA A 152 -5.22 7.43 11.72
C ALA A 152 -4.80 8.40 10.61
N SER A 153 -4.02 9.41 10.97
CA SER A 153 -3.39 10.28 9.97
C SER A 153 -2.46 9.47 9.08
N TRP A 154 -2.28 9.86 7.81
CA TRP A 154 -1.35 9.20 6.87
C TRP A 154 0.09 9.07 7.42
N ASN A 155 0.48 9.92 8.37
CA ASN A 155 1.77 9.85 9.07
C ASN A 155 1.85 8.65 10.04
N ASP A 156 0.71 8.15 10.53
CA ASP A 156 0.62 6.97 11.40
C ASP A 156 0.75 5.68 10.56
N THR A 157 -0.01 5.58 9.47
CA THR A 157 0.05 4.41 8.56
C THR A 157 1.40 4.29 7.86
N SER A 158 2.04 5.40 7.49
CA SER A 158 3.38 5.37 6.86
C SER A 158 4.52 5.08 7.84
N ARG A 159 4.39 5.40 9.13
CA ARG A 159 5.33 4.96 10.19
C ARG A 159 5.15 3.49 10.57
N LYS A 160 3.94 2.95 10.42
CA LYS A 160 3.61 1.56 10.71
C LYS A 160 3.88 0.59 9.53
N ALA A 161 4.00 1.12 8.30
CA ALA A 161 4.22 0.35 7.08
C ALA A 161 5.72 0.09 6.75
N ILE A 162 6.64 0.50 7.63
CA ILE A 162 8.10 0.33 7.54
C ILE A 162 8.60 -0.17 8.88
#